data_AF-A0A9E2MGH9-F1
#
_entry.id   AF-A0A9E2MGH9-F1
#
_cell.length_a   1.000
_cell.length_b   1.000
_cell.length_c   1.000
_cell.angle_alpha   90.00
_cell.angle_beta   90.00
_cell.angle_gamma   90.00
#
_symmetry.space_group_name_H-M   'P 1'
#
loop_
_entity.id
_entity.type
_entity.pdbx_description
1 polymer ?
#
loop_
_entity_poly.entity_id
_entity_poly.type
_entity_poly.pdbx_seq_one_letter_code
_entity_poly.pdbx_strand_id
1 'polypeptide(L)' 'MLTKLLTLPVMGPIKGLVWIAEKVTEQAEREFYDKEAVHGKLMELELYYDLGEISEEEYMEAEEVLLERLRIIRERKTT' A
#
# COMPACT_ATOMS: atom_id res chain seq x y z
N MET A 1 33.72 18.04 -20.19
CA MET A 1 33.40 17.73 -18.78
C MET A 1 32.00 18.25 -18.50
N LEU A 2 30.98 17.43 -18.78
CA LEU A 2 29.56 17.77 -18.68
C LEU A 2 28.90 16.91 -17.57
N THR A 3 28.35 17.61 -16.56
CA THR A 3 27.02 17.35 -15.95
C THR A 3 26.78 15.99 -15.21
N LYS A 4 26.86 15.88 -13.87
CA LYS A 4 26.03 16.45 -12.78
C LYS A 4 24.58 15.96 -12.59
N LEU A 5 24.03 14.96 -13.29
CA LEU A 5 22.60 14.65 -13.05
C LEU A 5 22.10 13.21 -13.21
N LEU A 6 22.94 12.18 -13.36
CA LEU A 6 22.42 10.90 -13.87
C LEU A 6 22.62 9.63 -13.03
N THR A 7 23.21 9.65 -11.83
CA THR A 7 23.54 8.34 -11.20
C THR A 7 23.41 8.18 -9.68
N LEU A 8 22.67 9.00 -8.94
CA LEU A 8 22.26 8.61 -7.57
C LEU A 8 20.74 8.71 -7.39
N PRO A 9 20.04 7.73 -6.76
CA PRO A 9 20.51 6.47 -6.17
C PRO A 9 19.86 5.21 -6.78
N VAL A 10 20.62 4.15 -7.03
CA VAL A 10 20.10 2.82 -7.40
C VAL A 10 19.61 2.06 -6.14
N MET A 11 18.94 2.74 -5.21
CA MET A 11 18.46 2.16 -3.94
C MET A 11 17.02 2.58 -3.54
N GLY A 12 16.22 3.11 -4.46
CA GLY A 12 14.75 3.15 -4.37
C GLY A 12 14.17 2.75 -5.73
N PRO A 13 12.97 2.11 -5.85
CA PRO A 13 11.92 1.80 -4.88
C PRO A 13 11.54 0.29 -4.90
N ILE A 14 12.40 -0.61 -4.39
CA ILE A 14 12.08 -2.05 -4.35
C ILE A 14 11.42 -2.44 -3.01
N LYS A 15 11.58 -1.61 -1.97
CA LYS A 15 11.07 -1.92 -0.62
C LYS A 15 9.57 -1.69 -0.45
N GLY A 16 8.96 -0.70 -1.13
CA GLY A 16 7.53 -0.39 -0.99
C GLY A 16 6.61 -1.54 -1.42
N LEU A 17 6.89 -2.16 -2.58
CA LEU A 17 6.13 -3.32 -3.06
C LEU A 17 6.39 -4.60 -2.26
N VAL A 18 7.61 -4.80 -1.74
CA VAL A 18 7.94 -5.99 -0.94
C VAL A 18 7.27 -5.95 0.43
N TRP A 19 7.22 -4.78 1.09
CA TRP A 19 6.50 -4.60 2.35
C TRP A 19 4.98 -4.83 2.19
N ILE A 20 4.38 -4.28 1.13
CA ILE A 20 2.94 -4.48 0.84
C ILE A 20 2.65 -5.95 0.48
N ALA A 21 3.52 -6.58 -0.32
CA ALA A 21 3.34 -7.97 -0.74
C ALA A 21 3.44 -8.98 0.41
N GLU A 22 4.35 -8.75 1.38
CA GLU A 22 4.50 -9.60 2.57
C GLU A 22 3.28 -9.53 3.51
N LYS A 23 2.53 -8.43 3.52
CA LYS A 23 1.30 -8.27 4.33
C LYS A 23 0.01 -8.67 3.62
N VAL A 24 0.06 -9.00 2.33
CA VAL A 24 -1.12 -9.46 1.56
C VAL A 24 -1.38 -10.97 1.73
N THR A 25 -0.46 -11.72 2.33
CA THR A 25 -0.48 -13.20 2.36
C THR A 25 -1.08 -13.87 3.60
N GLU A 26 -1.90 -13.18 4.40
CA GLU A 26 -2.70 -13.87 5.44
C GLU A 26 -4.15 -14.09 5.01
N GLN A 27 -4.42 -15.38 4.81
CA GLN A 27 -5.67 -16.06 4.48
C GLN A 27 -6.86 -15.53 5.31
N ALA A 28 -7.94 -15.11 4.66
CA ALA A 28 -9.09 -15.96 4.33
C ALA A 28 -9.84 -16.53 5.55
N GLU A 29 -10.48 -15.67 6.36
CA GLU A 29 -11.74 -16.01 7.03
C GLU A 29 -12.76 -14.85 7.00
N ARG A 30 -13.74 -15.02 6.10
CA ARG A 30 -15.16 -14.61 6.17
C ARG A 30 -15.46 -13.10 6.32
N GLU A 31 -15.36 -12.38 5.20
CA GLU A 31 -16.22 -11.27 4.73
C GLU A 31 -16.39 -9.98 5.59
N PHE A 32 -16.46 -10.10 6.91
CA PHE A 32 -16.46 -9.00 7.86
C PHE A 32 -15.02 -8.54 8.12
N TYR A 33 -14.15 -9.51 8.39
CA TYR A 33 -12.72 -9.30 8.53
C TYR A 33 -12.09 -8.69 7.29
N ASP A 34 -12.62 -8.94 6.09
CA ASP A 34 -12.07 -8.35 4.85
C ASP A 34 -12.15 -6.81 4.86
N LYS A 35 -13.25 -6.23 5.35
CA LYS A 35 -13.40 -4.78 5.43
C LYS A 35 -12.51 -4.18 6.52
N GLU A 36 -12.54 -4.79 7.71
CA GLU A 36 -11.79 -4.32 8.88
C GLU A 36 -10.27 -4.46 8.66
N ALA A 37 -9.83 -5.52 7.99
CA ALA A 37 -8.43 -5.71 7.61
C ALA A 37 -7.96 -4.64 6.62
N VAL A 38 -8.78 -4.28 5.62
CA VAL A 38 -8.42 -3.20 4.68
C VAL A 38 -8.36 -1.85 5.41
N HIS A 39 -9.26 -1.60 6.36
CA HIS A 39 -9.24 -0.37 7.15
C HIS A 39 -8.00 -0.28 8.06
N GLY A 40 -7.64 -1.38 8.72
CA GLY A 40 -6.40 -1.45 9.52
C GLY A 40 -5.15 -1.18 8.68
N LYS A 41 -5.12 -1.69 7.44
CA LYS A 41 -4.01 -1.44 6.50
C LYS A 41 -3.90 0.01 6.05
N LEU A 42 -5.03 0.70 5.85
CA LEU A 42 -5.03 2.14 5.55
C LEU A 42 -4.45 2.94 6.72
N MET A 43 -4.82 2.58 7.95
CA MET A 43 -4.28 3.22 9.17
C MET A 43 -2.77 2.98 9.33
N GLU A 44 -2.31 1.78 9.03
CA GLU A 44 -0.88 1.43 9.04
C GLU A 44 -0.11 2.21 7.95
N LEU A 45 -0.69 2.35 6.77
CA LEU A 45 -0.13 3.14 5.66
C LEU A 45 -0.01 4.64 6.02
N GLU A 46 -1.03 5.21 6.66
CA GLU A 46 -1.02 6.60 7.16
C GLU A 46 0.08 6.81 8.20
N LEU A 47 0.24 5.87 9.15
CA LEU A 47 1.32 5.93 10.15
C LEU A 47 2.71 5.93 9.49
N TYR A 48 2.93 5.10 8.47
CA TYR A 48 4.22 5.07 7.78
C TYR A 48 4.51 6.36 7.01
N TYR A 49 3.48 6.98 6.42
CA TYR A 49 3.61 8.28 5.80
C TYR A 49 3.94 9.37 6.83
N ASP A 50 3.22 9.39 7.96
CA ASP A 50 3.45 10.34 9.06
C ASP A 50 4.85 10.23 9.67
N LEU A 51 5.39 9.01 9.74
CA LEU A 51 6.76 8.75 10.19
C LEU A 51 7.83 9.09 9.12
N GLY A 52 7.40 9.44 7.91
CA GLY A 52 8.28 9.71 6.77
C GLY A 52 9.02 8.47 6.26
N GLU A 53 8.47 7.27 6.53
CA GLU A 53 9.05 6.00 6.08
C GLU A 53 8.74 5.69 4.61
N ILE A 54 7.68 6.30 4.07
CA ILE A 54 7.26 6.20 2.65
C ILE A 54 7.06 7.59 2.05
N SER A 55 7.20 7.70 0.72
CA SER A 55 6.90 8.95 0.00
C SER A 55 5.39 9.15 -0.18
N GLU A 56 4.99 10.38 -0.54
CA GLU A 56 3.60 10.70 -0.89
C GLU A 56 3.12 9.88 -2.09
N GLU A 57 3.96 9.69 -3.11
CA GLU A 57 3.64 8.85 -4.26
C GLU A 57 3.42 7.39 -3.87
N GLU A 58 4.29 6.84 -3.00
CA GLU A 58 4.15 5.46 -2.50
C GLU A 58 2.88 5.30 -1.66
N TYR A 59 2.54 6.30 -0.84
CA TYR A 59 1.29 6.35 -0.10
C TYR A 59 0.09 6.33 -1.05
N MET A 60 0.05 7.22 -2.04
CA MET A 60 -1.08 7.33 -2.97
C MET A 60 -1.31 6.04 -3.77
N GLU A 61 -0.26 5.42 -4.29
CA GLU A 61 -0.37 4.17 -5.04
C GLU A 61 -0.91 3.03 -4.16
N ALA A 62 -0.43 2.91 -2.93
CA ALA A 62 -0.88 1.88 -1.99
C ALA A 62 -2.31 2.13 -1.51
N GLU A 63 -2.67 3.40 -1.26
CA GLU A 63 -4.02 3.81 -0.85
C GLU A 63 -5.04 3.45 -1.94
N GLU A 64 -4.74 3.74 -3.21
CA GLU A 64 -5.62 3.42 -4.33
C GLU A 64 -5.92 1.92 -4.41
N VAL A 65 -4.90 1.07 -4.24
CA VAL A 65 -5.05 -0.39 -4.23
C VAL A 65 -5.93 -0.88 -3.07
N LEU A 66 -5.77 -0.31 -1.87
CA LEU A 66 -6.59 -0.67 -0.71
C LEU A 66 -8.05 -0.21 -0.87
N LEU A 67 -8.27 0.99 -1.42
CA LEU A 67 -9.60 1.52 -1.71
C LEU A 67 -10.32 0.72 -2.80
N GLU A 68 -9.61 0.28 -3.85
CA GLU A 68 -10.12 -0.64 -4.86
C GLU A 68 -10.62 -1.93 -4.22
N ARG A 69 -9.82 -2.53 -3.34
CA ARG A 69 -10.19 -3.75 -2.62
C ARG A 69 -11.45 -3.55 -1.77
N LEU A 70 -11.57 -2.40 -1.09
CA LEU A 70 -12.77 -2.05 -0.32
C LEU A 70 -14.02 -1.96 -1.21
N ARG A 71 -13.89 -1.43 -2.42
CA ARG A 71 -14.98 -1.34 -3.40
C ARG A 71 -15.46 -2.72 -3.82
N ILE A 72 -14.54 -3.61 -4.19
CA ILE A 72 -14.84 -5.00 -4.57
C ILE A 72 -15.56 -5.73 -3.42
N ILE A 73 -15.08 -5.58 -2.18
CA ILE A 73 -15.72 -6.19 -0.99
C ILE A 73 -17.16 -5.66 -0.83
N ARG A 74 -17.38 -4.36 -1.03
CA ARG A 74 -18.70 -3.75 -0.92
C ARG A 74 -19.64 -4.25 -2.00
N GLU A 75 -19.20 -4.30 -3.26
CA GLU A 75 -20.00 -4.77 -4.39
C GLU A 75 -20.47 -6.21 -4.21
N ARG A 76 -19.58 -7.09 -3.73
CA ARG A 76 -19.91 -8.50 -3.44
C ARG A 76 -21.00 -8.69 -2.38
N LYS A 77 -21.13 -7.78 -1.41
CA LYS A 77 -22.19 -7.85 -0.37
C LYS A 77 -23.57 -7.42 -0.87
N THR A 78 -23.64 -6.77 -2.01
CA THR A 78 -24.89 -6.24 -2.60
C THR A 78 -25.54 -7.16 -3.63
N THR A 79 -24.94 -8.32 -3.92
CA THR A 79 -25.46 -9.34 -4.86
C THR A 79 -25.89 -10.58 -4.08
#